data_AF-A0A6L4WUS4-F1
#
_entry.id   AF-A0A6L4WUS4-F1
#
_cell.length_a   1.000
_cell.length_b   1.000
_cell.length_c   1.000
_cell.angle_alpha   90.00
_cell.angle_beta   90.00
_cell.angle_gamma   90.00
#
_symmetry.space_group_name_H-M   'P 1'
#
loop_
_entity.id
_entity.type
_entity.pdbx_description
1 polymer ?
#
loop_
_entity_poly.entity_id
_entity_poly.type
_entity_poly.pdbx_seq_one_letter_code
_entity_poly.pdbx_strand_id
1 'polypeptide(L)'
;MDFYFTRHYYMKSLRMSKQDIKDEFKNMDGDPQVKGRIRRIQMEMSRKRMMANVPDADVVITNPTYYAIALKYDKEVDSAPKMIAKGIDFIAVKIKNVAKENDIPIIENPALARALHDQIELEQQIPSEFYKALAEIFSYVYELKKKR
;
A
#
# COMPACT_ATOMS: atom_id res chain seq x y z
N MET A 1 -64.12 17.91 16.65
CA MET A 1 -63.34 17.34 15.53
C MET A 1 -61.86 17.72 15.60
N ASP A 2 -61.45 18.69 16.42
CA ASP A 2 -60.06 19.18 16.45
C ASP A 2 -59.02 18.23 17.08
N PHE A 3 -59.37 17.49 18.13
CA PHE A 3 -58.39 16.69 18.89
C PHE A 3 -57.71 15.57 18.07
N TYR A 4 -58.46 14.93 17.16
CA TYR A 4 -57.93 13.88 16.29
C TYR A 4 -56.96 14.43 15.25
N PHE A 5 -57.26 15.61 14.70
CA PHE A 5 -56.36 16.29 13.76
C PHE A 5 -55.07 16.71 14.48
N THR A 6 -55.17 17.36 15.65
CA THR A 6 -53.98 17.78 16.42
C THR A 6 -53.08 16.59 16.75
N ARG A 7 -53.64 15.46 17.19
CA ARG A 7 -52.87 14.25 17.50
C ARG A 7 -52.22 13.62 16.27
N HIS A 8 -52.91 13.62 15.12
CA HIS A 8 -52.34 13.13 13.86
C HIS A 8 -51.16 13.99 13.39
N TYR A 9 -51.30 15.32 13.42
CA TYR A 9 -50.23 16.25 13.07
C TYR A 9 -49.03 16.13 14.01
N TYR A 10 -49.26 15.99 15.31
CA TYR A 10 -48.20 15.79 16.31
C TYR A 10 -47.42 14.49 16.09
N MET A 11 -48.11 13.38 15.77
CA MET A 11 -47.44 12.12 15.44
C MET A 11 -46.69 12.20 14.09
N LYS A 12 -47.19 12.98 13.13
CA LYS A 12 -46.52 13.22 11.84
C LYS A 12 -45.27 14.10 12.01
N SER A 13 -45.31 15.12 12.85
CA SER A 13 -44.14 15.97 13.15
C SER A 13 -43.05 15.22 13.91
N LEU A 14 -43.44 14.37 14.88
CA LEU A 14 -42.50 13.47 15.57
C LEU A 14 -41.84 12.46 14.62
N ARG A 15 -42.54 12.01 13.58
CA ARG A 15 -41.96 11.15 12.53
C ARG A 15 -41.01 11.91 11.61
N MET A 16 -41.34 13.14 11.20
CA MET A 16 -40.43 14.00 10.42
C MET A 16 -39.15 14.29 11.21
N SER A 17 -39.25 14.72 12.47
CA SER A 17 -38.08 15.01 13.31
C SER A 17 -37.13 13.80 13.48
N LYS A 18 -37.65 12.57 13.61
CA LYS A 18 -36.81 11.36 13.67
C LYS A 18 -36.11 11.07 12.33
N GLN A 19 -36.77 11.36 11.22
CA GLN A 19 -36.21 11.21 9.88
C GLN A 19 -35.11 12.25 9.65
N ASP A 20 -35.35 13.51 10.05
CA ASP A 20 -34.38 14.60 9.97
C ASP A 20 -33.11 14.30 10.77
N ILE A 21 -33.23 13.79 12.00
CA ILE A 21 -32.07 13.36 12.81
C ILE A 21 -31.31 12.21 12.12
N LYS A 22 -32.01 11.25 11.52
CA LYS A 22 -31.38 10.13 10.82
C LYS A 22 -30.66 10.57 9.55
N ASP A 23 -31.22 11.55 8.85
CA ASP A 23 -30.64 12.12 7.65
C ASP A 23 -29.47 13.05 7.99
N GLU A 24 -29.53 13.81 9.10
CA GLU A 24 -28.38 14.54 9.67
C GLU A 24 -27.25 13.61 10.09
N PHE A 25 -27.54 12.49 10.77
CA PHE A 25 -26.52 11.48 11.11
C PHE A 25 -25.88 10.87 9.85
N LYS A 26 -26.67 10.57 8.80
CA LYS A 26 -26.15 10.12 7.50
C LYS A 26 -25.31 11.18 6.80
N ASN A 27 -25.67 12.46 6.92
CA ASN A 27 -24.96 13.58 6.31
C ASN A 27 -23.68 13.93 7.07
N MET A 28 -23.67 13.81 8.41
CA MET A 28 -22.47 13.97 9.25
C MET A 28 -21.43 12.88 8.98
N ASP A 29 -21.87 11.66 8.70
CA ASP A 29 -20.98 10.57 8.30
C ASP A 29 -20.70 10.52 6.79
N GLY A 30 -21.38 11.29 5.95
CA GLY A 30 -21.21 11.26 4.49
C GLY A 30 -21.66 9.95 3.81
N ASP A 31 -22.06 10.03 2.55
CA ASP A 31 -22.52 8.88 1.77
C ASP A 31 -21.44 7.77 1.72
N PRO A 32 -21.74 6.52 2.13
CA PRO A 32 -20.82 5.39 2.05
C PRO A 32 -20.20 5.18 0.66
N GLN A 33 -20.93 5.49 -0.41
CA GLN A 33 -20.41 5.43 -1.79
C GLN A 33 -19.34 6.50 -2.03
N VAL A 34 -19.53 7.70 -1.50
CA VAL A 34 -18.56 8.81 -1.59
C VAL A 34 -17.31 8.49 -0.76
N LYS A 35 -17.48 8.03 0.50
CA LYS A 35 -16.36 7.55 1.34
C LYS A 35 -15.58 6.42 0.66
N GLY A 36 -16.27 5.44 0.10
CA GLY A 36 -15.66 4.34 -0.64
C GLY A 36 -14.93 4.78 -1.91
N ARG A 37 -15.44 5.80 -2.61
CA ARG A 37 -14.76 6.41 -3.77
C ARG A 37 -13.48 7.13 -3.34
N ILE A 38 -13.53 7.95 -2.29
CA ILE A 38 -12.37 8.67 -1.75
C ILE A 38 -11.27 7.67 -1.36
N ARG A 39 -11.63 6.62 -0.62
CA ARG A 39 -10.67 5.59 -0.20
C ARG A 39 -10.02 4.88 -1.39
N ARG A 40 -10.78 4.57 -2.45
CA ARG A 40 -10.24 3.98 -3.68
C ARG A 40 -9.24 4.91 -4.36
N ILE A 41 -9.58 6.19 -4.53
CA ILE A 41 -8.68 7.19 -5.13
C ILE A 41 -7.40 7.33 -4.29
N GLN A 42 -7.52 7.38 -2.97
CA GLN A 42 -6.35 7.44 -2.07
C GLN A 42 -5.44 6.22 -2.23
N MET A 43 -6.00 5.01 -2.28
CA MET A 43 -5.23 3.78 -2.52
C MET A 43 -4.56 3.78 -3.89
N GLU A 44 -5.25 4.22 -4.94
CA GLU A 44 -4.69 4.32 -6.29
C GLU A 44 -3.53 5.33 -6.34
N MET A 45 -3.69 6.49 -5.72
CA MET A 45 -2.63 7.50 -5.61
C MET A 45 -1.42 6.96 -4.84
N SER A 46 -1.64 6.28 -3.71
CA SER A 46 -0.58 5.64 -2.93
C SER A 46 0.18 4.59 -3.76
N ARG A 47 -0.55 3.74 -4.49
CA ARG A 47 0.06 2.73 -5.38
C ARG A 47 0.85 3.38 -6.50
N LYS A 48 0.33 4.47 -7.09
CA LYS A 48 1.02 5.20 -8.16
C LYS A 48 2.34 5.79 -7.66
N ARG A 49 2.36 6.38 -6.46
CA ARG A 49 3.59 6.89 -5.83
C ARG A 49 4.59 5.77 -5.56
N MET A 50 4.14 4.67 -4.96
CA MET A 50 4.99 3.50 -4.71
C MET A 50 5.62 2.96 -6.00
N MET A 51 4.83 2.80 -7.07
CA MET A 51 5.34 2.32 -8.37
C MET A 51 6.33 3.30 -9.02
N ALA A 52 6.16 4.60 -8.79
CA ALA A 52 7.09 5.62 -9.29
C ALA A 52 8.47 5.56 -8.62
N ASN A 53 8.57 4.96 -7.42
CA ASN A 53 9.83 4.76 -6.72
C ASN A 53 10.58 3.50 -7.17
N VAL A 54 9.91 2.54 -7.81
CA VAL A 54 10.53 1.26 -8.23
C VAL A 54 11.75 1.44 -9.14
N PRO A 55 11.78 2.37 -10.11
CA PRO A 55 12.97 2.65 -10.93
C PRO A 55 14.23 2.99 -10.14
N ASP A 56 14.09 3.54 -8.93
CA ASP A 56 15.21 3.91 -8.06
C ASP A 56 15.69 2.75 -7.18
N ALA A 57 15.17 1.54 -7.37
CA ALA A 57 15.58 0.36 -6.60
C ALA A 57 16.97 -0.13 -7.02
N ASP A 58 17.75 -0.57 -6.04
CA ASP A 58 19.02 -1.24 -6.28
C ASP A 58 18.83 -2.72 -6.59
N VAL A 59 17.81 -3.33 -6.00
CA VAL A 59 17.49 -4.76 -6.15
C VAL A 59 16.00 -5.01 -5.92
N VAL A 60 15.45 -5.98 -6.65
CA VAL A 60 14.11 -6.53 -6.40
C VAL A 60 14.21 -7.98 -5.97
N ILE A 61 13.64 -8.32 -4.81
CA ILE A 61 13.57 -9.68 -4.29
C ILE A 61 12.18 -10.23 -4.57
N THR A 62 12.08 -11.40 -5.17
CA THR A 62 10.79 -11.99 -5.58
C THR A 62 10.59 -13.40 -5.04
N ASN A 63 9.32 -13.72 -4.79
CA ASN A 63 8.79 -15.08 -4.88
C ASN A 63 8.09 -15.18 -6.25
N PRO A 64 8.51 -16.07 -7.16
CA PRO A 64 8.13 -16.03 -8.57
C PRO A 64 6.64 -15.83 -8.85
N THR A 65 5.80 -16.43 -8.01
CA THR A 65 4.35 -16.49 -8.18
C THR A 65 3.60 -15.40 -7.42
N TYR A 66 4.09 -14.93 -6.27
CA TYR A 66 3.23 -14.17 -5.34
C TYR A 66 3.78 -12.84 -4.84
N TYR A 67 5.10 -12.64 -4.72
CA TYR A 67 5.66 -11.48 -4.01
C TYR A 67 6.76 -10.79 -4.83
N ALA A 68 6.81 -9.45 -4.74
CA ALA A 68 7.95 -8.67 -5.18
C ALA A 68 8.20 -7.51 -4.20
N ILE A 69 9.46 -7.38 -3.78
CA ILE A 69 9.94 -6.39 -2.83
C ILE A 69 11.08 -5.63 -3.49
N ALA A 70 10.96 -4.31 -3.59
CA ALA A 70 12.02 -3.44 -4.10
C ALA A 70 12.72 -2.75 -2.93
N LEU A 71 14.04 -2.84 -2.92
CA LEU A 71 14.89 -2.25 -1.89
C LEU A 71 15.84 -1.23 -2.50
N LYS A 72 16.12 -0.18 -1.72
CA LYS A 72 17.12 0.84 -2.02
C LYS A 72 18.09 0.94 -0.86
N TYR A 73 19.37 1.14 -1.15
CA TYR A 73 20.37 1.33 -0.11
C TYR A 73 21.45 2.31 -0.56
N ASP A 74 21.41 3.51 0.03
CA ASP A 74 22.48 4.49 -0.12
C ASP A 74 23.49 4.32 1.02
N LYS A 75 24.71 3.85 0.70
CA LYS A 75 25.77 3.62 1.70
C LYS A 75 26.28 4.89 2.38
N GLU A 76 26.09 6.06 1.76
CA GLU A 76 26.58 7.32 2.31
C GLU A 76 25.58 7.95 3.28
N VAL A 77 24.29 7.67 3.09
CA VAL A 77 23.20 8.33 3.80
C VAL A 77 22.45 7.39 4.74
N ASP A 78 22.28 6.13 4.34
CA ASP A 78 21.41 5.20 5.04
C ASP A 78 22.19 4.29 6.01
N SER A 79 21.66 4.17 7.23
CA SER A 79 22.14 3.18 8.22
C SER A 79 21.74 1.74 7.88
N ALA A 80 20.75 1.57 6.99
CA ALA A 80 20.20 0.29 6.57
C ALA A 80 19.44 0.44 5.25
N PRO A 81 19.31 -0.62 4.44
CA PRO A 81 18.44 -0.62 3.27
C PRO A 81 17.01 -0.21 3.64
N LYS A 82 16.30 0.41 2.69
CA LYS A 82 14.90 0.85 2.83
C LYS A 82 14.00 0.10 1.86
N MET A 83 12.79 -0.20 2.31
CA MET A 83 11.75 -0.78 1.45
C MET A 83 11.02 0.31 0.68
N ILE A 84 11.23 0.38 -0.64
CA ILE A 84 10.61 1.44 -1.47
C ILE A 84 9.33 0.97 -2.17
N ALA A 85 9.19 -0.34 -2.40
CA ALA A 85 7.97 -0.94 -2.90
C ALA A 85 7.80 -2.37 -2.38
N LYS A 86 6.56 -2.76 -2.10
CA LYS A 86 6.16 -4.14 -1.85
C LYS A 86 4.84 -4.43 -2.53
N GLY A 87 4.67 -5.65 -3.02
CA GLY A 87 3.44 -6.03 -3.70
C GLY A 87 3.21 -7.53 -3.71
N ILE A 88 1.94 -7.88 -3.80
CA ILE A 88 1.45 -9.23 -4.02
C ILE A 88 0.78 -9.36 -5.40
N ASP A 89 0.73 -10.59 -5.91
CA ASP A 89 0.01 -10.98 -7.14
C ASP A 89 0.25 -10.00 -8.31
N PHE A 90 -0.80 -9.29 -8.72
CA PHE A 90 -0.75 -8.34 -9.84
C PHE A 90 0.22 -7.18 -9.60
N ILE A 91 0.32 -6.69 -8.36
CA ILE A 91 1.27 -5.63 -8.02
C ILE A 91 2.70 -6.18 -8.07
N ALA A 92 2.92 -7.41 -7.62
CA ALA A 92 4.22 -8.06 -7.73
C ALA A 92 4.67 -8.20 -9.19
N VAL A 93 3.76 -8.58 -10.09
CA VAL A 93 4.01 -8.64 -11.53
C VAL A 93 4.39 -7.27 -12.08
N LYS A 94 3.68 -6.21 -11.69
CA LYS A 94 4.01 -4.84 -12.11
C LYS A 94 5.38 -4.38 -11.64
N ILE A 95 5.74 -4.63 -10.37
CA ILE A 95 7.06 -4.29 -9.82
C ILE A 95 8.16 -5.00 -10.63
N LYS A 96 7.98 -6.29 -10.92
CA LYS A 96 8.93 -7.06 -11.75
C LYS A 96 9.07 -6.50 -13.17
N ASN A 97 7.97 -6.06 -13.78
CA ASN A 97 8.02 -5.49 -15.13
C ASN A 97 8.78 -4.16 -15.14
N VAL A 98 8.47 -3.25 -14.22
CA VAL A 98 9.19 -1.96 -14.08
C VAL A 98 10.67 -2.20 -13.78
N ALA A 99 10.99 -3.18 -12.92
CA ALA A 99 12.38 -3.55 -12.64
C ALA A 99 13.13 -4.03 -13.88
N LYS A 100 12.50 -4.88 -14.71
CA LYS A 100 13.08 -5.34 -15.99
C LYS A 100 13.29 -4.19 -16.96
N GLU A 101 12.32 -3.28 -17.08
CA GLU A 101 12.39 -2.11 -17.96
C GLU A 101 13.51 -1.14 -17.59
N ASN A 102 13.91 -1.11 -16.31
CA ASN A 102 14.96 -0.23 -15.78
C ASN A 102 16.27 -0.97 -15.46
N ASP A 103 16.47 -2.19 -15.99
CA ASP A 103 17.67 -3.01 -15.78
C ASP A 103 18.01 -3.28 -14.28
N ILE A 104 16.99 -3.29 -13.42
CA ILE A 104 17.15 -3.54 -11.99
C ILE A 104 17.27 -5.05 -11.76
N PRO A 105 18.33 -5.52 -11.07
CA PRO A 105 18.51 -6.94 -10.76
C PRO A 105 17.33 -7.52 -9.98
N ILE A 106 16.79 -8.63 -10.48
CA ILE A 106 15.72 -9.39 -9.83
C ILE A 106 16.32 -10.68 -9.27
N ILE A 107 16.23 -10.85 -7.96
CA ILE A 107 16.75 -12.01 -7.23
C ILE A 107 15.60 -12.83 -6.68
N GLU A 108 15.61 -14.11 -6.98
CA GLU A 108 14.61 -15.04 -6.46
C GLU A 108 15.01 -15.52 -5.06
N ASN A 109 14.21 -15.17 -4.06
CA ASN A 109 14.34 -15.69 -2.71
C ASN A 109 12.96 -15.72 -2.04
N PRO A 110 12.19 -16.82 -2.20
CA PRO A 110 10.81 -16.89 -1.72
C PRO A 110 10.66 -16.74 -0.20
N ALA A 111 11.64 -17.22 0.58
CA ALA A 111 11.61 -17.13 2.04
C ALA A 111 11.80 -15.68 2.49
N LEU A 112 12.81 -15.00 1.96
CA LEU A 112 13.10 -13.60 2.28
C LEU A 112 11.99 -12.67 1.77
N ALA A 113 11.48 -12.88 0.56
CA ALA A 113 10.40 -12.05 0.00
C ALA A 113 9.14 -12.06 0.89
N ARG A 114 8.75 -13.23 1.40
CA ARG A 114 7.61 -13.35 2.33
C ARG A 114 7.90 -12.67 3.66
N ALA A 115 9.05 -12.95 4.26
CA ALA A 115 9.41 -12.37 5.55
C ALA A 115 9.48 -10.83 5.51
N LEU A 116 10.10 -10.26 4.48
CA LEU A 116 10.16 -8.81 4.29
C LEU A 116 8.75 -8.22 4.09
N HIS A 117 7.92 -8.85 3.24
CA HIS A 117 6.56 -8.38 2.98
C HIS A 117 5.72 -8.27 4.26
N ASP A 118 5.82 -9.30 5.12
CA ASP A 118 4.96 -9.46 6.29
C ASP A 118 5.39 -8.61 7.48
N GLN A 119 6.69 -8.33 7.60
CA GLN A 119 7.25 -7.65 8.79
C GLN A 119 7.57 -6.18 8.59
N ILE A 120 7.71 -5.71 7.35
CA ILE A 120 8.26 -4.39 7.05
C ILE A 120 7.30 -3.61 6.17
N GLU A 121 7.01 -2.38 6.56
CA GLU A 121 6.16 -1.48 5.78
C GLU A 121 6.95 -0.64 4.78
N LEU A 122 6.21 -0.04 3.84
CA LEU A 122 6.79 0.89 2.87
C LEU A 122 7.52 2.04 3.57
N GLU A 123 8.63 2.46 2.97
CA GLU A 123 9.55 3.51 3.42
C GLU A 123 10.24 3.25 4.77
N GLN A 124 10.06 2.06 5.35
CA GLN A 124 10.79 1.66 6.55
C GLN A 124 12.17 1.08 6.23
N GLN A 125 13.09 1.27 7.16
CA GLN A 125 14.39 0.61 7.15
C GLN A 125 14.24 -0.87 7.49
N ILE A 126 15.04 -1.71 6.85
CA ILE A 126 15.07 -3.14 7.13
C ILE A 126 15.67 -3.37 8.54
N PRO A 127 15.07 -4.22 9.38
CA PRO A 127 15.67 -4.62 10.65
C PRO A 127 16.95 -5.44 10.51
N SER A 128 17.77 -5.44 11.57
CA SER A 128 19.09 -6.07 11.59
C SER A 128 19.08 -7.59 11.36
N GLU A 129 17.98 -8.25 11.68
CA GLU A 129 17.82 -9.70 11.47
C GLU A 129 17.95 -10.12 10.00
N PHE A 130 17.67 -9.21 9.06
CA PHE A 130 17.77 -9.48 7.62
C PHE A 130 19.11 -9.04 7.01
N TYR A 131 19.98 -8.35 7.77
CA TYR A 131 21.19 -7.73 7.22
C TYR A 131 22.13 -8.73 6.56
N LYS A 132 22.31 -9.91 7.15
CA LYS A 132 23.19 -10.94 6.58
C LYS A 132 22.69 -11.37 5.19
N ALA A 133 21.41 -11.71 5.08
CA ALA A 133 20.81 -12.14 3.81
C ALA A 133 20.84 -11.03 2.76
N LEU A 134 20.59 -9.78 3.16
CA LEU A 134 20.68 -8.63 2.27
C LEU A 134 22.12 -8.34 1.85
N ALA A 135 23.10 -8.43 2.74
CA ALA A 135 24.50 -8.21 2.41
C ALA A 135 25.00 -9.19 1.33
N GLU A 136 24.60 -10.46 1.41
CA GLU A 136 24.88 -11.46 0.38
C GLU A 136 24.28 -11.07 -0.97
N ILE A 137 23.01 -10.63 -0.98
CA ILE A 137 22.31 -10.16 -2.18
C ILE A 137 22.96 -8.91 -2.78
N PHE A 138 23.24 -7.89 -1.96
CA PHE A 138 23.87 -6.65 -2.42
C PHE A 138 25.28 -6.89 -2.96
N SER A 139 26.04 -7.79 -2.33
CA SER A 139 27.36 -8.19 -2.81
C SER A 139 27.26 -8.85 -4.19
N TYR A 140 26.33 -9.79 -4.35
CA TYR A 140 26.07 -10.43 -5.64
C TYR A 140 25.66 -9.42 -6.74
N VAL A 141 24.75 -8.51 -6.42
CA VAL A 141 24.32 -7.44 -7.34
C VAL A 141 25.49 -6.54 -7.74
N TYR A 142 26.35 -6.18 -6.79
CA TYR A 142 27.53 -5.37 -7.06
C TYR A 142 28.51 -6.07 -8.01
N GLU A 143 28.73 -7.38 -7.83
CA GLU A 143 29.55 -8.17 -8.75
C GLU A 143 28.94 -8.29 -10.14
N LEU A 144 27.62 -8.45 -10.24
CA LEU A 144 26.92 -8.46 -11.53
C LEU A 144 27.07 -7.13 -12.27
N LYS A 145 26.92 -6.01 -11.57
CA LYS A 145 27.10 -4.67 -12.15
C LYS A 145 28.54 -4.43 -12.60
N LYS A 146 29.56 -4.99 -11.92
CA LYS A 146 30.97 -4.88 -12.31
C LYS A 146 31.33 -5.70 -13.57
N LYS A 147 30.59 -6.77 -13.84
CA LYS A 147 30.83 -7.67 -14.99
C LYS A 147 30.13 -7.21 -16.29
N ARG A 148 29.13 -6.33 -16.18
CA ARG A 148 28.50 -5.64 -17.31
C ARG A 148 29.35 -4.45 -17.74
#